data_AF-A0A1F3CNC6-F1
#
_entry.id   AF-A0A1F3CNC6-F1
#
_cell.length_a   1.000
_cell.length_b   1.000
_cell.length_c   1.000
_cell.angle_alpha   90.00
_cell.angle_beta   90.00
_cell.angle_gamma   90.00
#
_symmetry.space_group_name_H-M   'P 1'
#
loop_
_entity.id
_entity.type
_entity.pdbx_description
1 polymer ?
#
loop_
_entity_poly.entity_id
_entity_poly.type
_entity_poly.pdbx_seq_one_letter_code
_entity_poly.pdbx_strand_id
1 'polypeptide(L)'
;MQKYKDPVLAFAFNSEVPFTNNQAERDIRPVKVKQKISSSFRTINGANHYARKAGFISTTRKNQQNVFNELCNVFNGSSFLTLLQAK
;
A
#
# COMPACT_ATOMS: atom_id res chain seq x y z
N MET A 1 -26.45 6.68 7.04
CA MET A 1 -25.58 7.34 6.03
C MET A 1 -24.96 8.66 6.49
N GLN A 2 -25.48 9.37 7.50
CA GLN A 2 -24.92 10.68 7.93
C GLN A 2 -23.47 10.64 8.46
N LYS A 3 -23.03 9.52 9.07
CA LYS A 3 -21.75 9.44 9.80
C LYS A 3 -20.47 9.58 8.94
N TYR A 4 -20.57 9.45 7.61
CA TYR A 4 -19.41 9.50 6.71
C TYR A 4 -19.58 10.51 5.56
N LYS A 5 -20.55 11.43 5.66
CA LYS A 5 -20.82 12.41 4.60
C LYS A 5 -19.60 13.29 4.32
N ASP A 6 -19.00 13.84 5.37
CA ASP A 6 -17.88 14.78 5.26
C ASP A 6 -16.62 14.15 4.64
N PRO A 7 -16.13 12.96 5.07
CA PRO A 7 -14.97 12.34 4.44
C PRO A 7 -15.24 11.85 3.01
N VAL A 8 -16.50 11.49 2.67
CA VAL A 8 -16.85 11.11 1.30
C VAL A 8 -16.80 12.31 0.35
N LEU A 9 -17.12 13.52 0.82
CA LEU A 9 -17.03 14.75 0.04
C LEU A 9 -15.62 15.40 0.06
N ALA A 10 -14.63 14.82 0.74
CA ALA A 10 -13.32 15.44 0.90
C ALA A 10 -12.63 15.78 -0.44
N PHE A 11 -12.87 15.00 -1.50
CA PHE A 11 -12.35 15.28 -2.86
C PHE A 11 -12.84 16.62 -3.44
N ALA A 12 -13.99 17.14 -2.98
CA ALA A 12 -14.57 18.39 -3.48
C ALA A 12 -13.88 19.61 -2.88
N PHE A 13 -13.23 19.46 -1.71
CA PHE A 13 -12.62 20.56 -0.96
C PHE A 13 -11.11 20.44 -0.84
N ASN A 14 -10.54 19.25 -1.03
CA ASN A 14 -9.10 19.01 -0.97
C ASN A 14 -8.60 18.41 -2.30
N SER A 15 -7.74 19.15 -3.00
CA SER A 15 -7.12 18.73 -4.27
C SER A 15 -6.18 17.52 -4.13
N GLU A 16 -5.70 17.22 -2.92
CA GLU A 16 -4.86 16.05 -2.64
C GLU A 16 -5.67 14.75 -2.60
N VAL A 17 -7.00 14.85 -2.40
CA VAL A 17 -7.89 13.69 -2.33
C VAL A 17 -8.47 13.44 -3.73
N PRO A 18 -8.09 12.34 -4.40
CA PRO A 18 -8.64 12.03 -5.72
C PRO A 18 -10.13 11.69 -5.62
N PHE A 19 -10.90 12.06 -6.65
CA PHE A 19 -12.32 11.69 -6.78
C PHE A 19 -12.55 10.17 -6.77
N THR A 20 -11.55 9.39 -7.16
CA THR A 20 -11.66 7.95 -7.35
C THR A 20 -10.90 7.14 -6.31
N ASN A 21 -11.51 6.04 -5.89
CA ASN A 21 -10.91 5.03 -5.01
C ASN A 21 -10.06 3.98 -5.78
N ASN A 22 -9.89 4.13 -7.09
CA ASN A 22 -9.22 3.15 -7.95
C ASN A 22 -7.85 2.71 -7.42
N GLN A 23 -7.10 3.63 -6.81
CA GLN A 23 -5.77 3.32 -6.29
C GLN A 23 -5.84 2.40 -5.06
N ALA A 24 -6.70 2.68 -4.09
CA ALA A 24 -6.84 1.82 -2.92
C ALA A 24 -7.41 0.45 -3.29
N GLU A 25 -8.35 0.40 -4.25
CA GLU A 25 -8.87 -0.86 -4.78
C GLU A 25 -7.79 -1.70 -5.47
N ARG A 26 -6.93 -1.05 -6.26
CA ARG A 26 -5.80 -1.70 -6.93
C ARG A 26 -4.79 -2.24 -5.92
N ASP A 27 -4.56 -1.53 -4.82
CA ASP A 27 -3.65 -1.94 -3.75
C ASP A 27 -4.21 -3.14 -2.95
N ILE A 28 -5.52 -3.20 -2.69
CA ILE A 28 -6.13 -4.30 -1.90
C ILE A 28 -6.47 -5.55 -2.72
N ARG A 29 -6.69 -5.41 -4.03
CA ARG A 29 -7.10 -6.51 -4.92
C ARG A 29 -6.18 -7.74 -4.85
N PRO A 30 -4.83 -7.63 -4.84
CA PRO A 30 -3.93 -8.77 -4.71
C PRO A 30 -4.16 -9.60 -3.45
N VAL A 31 -4.52 -8.95 -2.32
CA VAL A 31 -4.84 -9.63 -1.06
C VAL A 31 -6.07 -10.53 -1.25
N LYS A 32 -7.12 -10.00 -1.87
CA LYS A 32 -8.35 -10.75 -2.15
C LYS A 32 -8.15 -11.86 -3.17
N VAL A 33 -7.34 -11.63 -4.20
CA VAL A 33 -6.95 -12.66 -5.17
C VAL A 33 -6.16 -13.78 -4.49
N LYS A 34 -5.21 -13.46 -3.60
CA LYS A 34 -4.45 -14.45 -2.82
C LYS A 34 -5.39 -15.30 -1.95
N GLN A 35 -6.35 -14.66 -1.26
CA GLN A 35 -7.37 -15.35 -0.46
C GLN A 35 -8.24 -16.29 -1.30
N LYS A 36 -8.70 -15.83 -2.48
CA LYS A 36 -9.64 -16.57 -3.33
C LYS A 36 -9.01 -17.75 -4.07
N ILE A 37 -7.80 -17.57 -4.62
CA ILE A 37 -7.26 -18.49 -5.64
C ILE A 37 -5.98 -19.22 -5.18
N SER A 38 -5.19 -18.65 -4.27
CA SER A 38 -3.82 -19.11 -4.00
C SER A 38 -3.66 -19.55 -2.54
N SER A 39 -4.29 -20.69 -2.22
CA SER A 39 -4.23 -21.43 -0.95
C SER A 39 -4.62 -20.68 0.33
N SER A 40 -5.15 -19.45 0.20
CA SER A 40 -5.52 -18.56 1.31
C SER A 40 -4.36 -18.28 2.28
N PHE A 41 -4.59 -17.41 3.27
CA PHE A 41 -3.65 -17.23 4.36
C PHE A 41 -3.95 -18.27 5.44
N ARG A 42 -3.06 -19.26 5.59
CA ARG A 42 -3.19 -20.32 6.61
C ARG A 42 -2.96 -19.80 8.03
N THR A 43 -2.21 -18.71 8.17
CA THR A 43 -1.90 -18.07 9.46
C THR A 43 -1.92 -16.55 9.34
N ILE A 44 -2.17 -15.86 10.46
CA ILE A 44 -2.12 -14.40 10.56
C ILE A 44 -0.70 -13.90 10.26
N ASN A 45 0.34 -14.58 10.74
CA ASN A 45 1.72 -14.21 10.45
C ASN A 45 2.03 -14.22 8.94
N GLY A 46 1.55 -15.24 8.21
CA GLY A 46 1.70 -15.29 6.75
C GLY A 46 1.00 -14.12 6.05
N ALA A 47 -0.18 -13.73 6.53
CA ALA A 47 -0.89 -12.55 6.04
C ALA A 47 -0.12 -11.26 6.32
N ASN A 48 0.44 -11.11 7.52
CA ASN A 48 1.25 -9.95 7.89
C ASN A 48 2.52 -9.82 7.05
N HIS A 49 3.23 -10.92 6.79
CA HIS A 49 4.39 -10.92 5.90
C HIS A 49 4.01 -10.53 4.46
N TYR A 50 2.87 -11.02 3.98
CA TYR A 50 2.37 -10.64 2.66
C TYR A 50 2.03 -9.14 2.61
N ALA A 51 1.27 -8.65 3.59
CA ALA A 51 0.87 -7.25 3.69
C ALA A 51 2.10 -6.33 3.77
N ARG A 52 3.14 -6.71 4.52
CA ARG A 52 4.40 -5.95 4.60
C ARG A 52 5.07 -5.80 3.24
N LYS A 53 5.19 -6.90 2.49
CA LYS A 53 5.79 -6.88 1.14
C LYS A 53 4.94 -6.09 0.15
N ALA A 54 3.63 -6.32 0.12
CA ALA A 54 2.72 -5.61 -0.77
C ALA A 54 2.67 -4.11 -0.47
N GLY A 55 2.62 -3.75 0.81
CA GLY A 55 2.67 -2.37 1.29
C GLY A 55 3.96 -1.67 0.88
N PHE A 56 5.12 -2.31 1.10
CA PHE A 56 6.41 -1.79 0.65
C PHE A 56 6.40 -1.47 -0.85
N ILE A 57 6.00 -2.43 -1.69
CA ILE A 57 5.96 -2.24 -3.16
C ILE A 57 5.00 -1.10 -3.55
N SER A 58 3.82 -1.02 -2.94
CA SER A 58 2.86 0.06 -3.21
C SER A 58 3.44 1.43 -2.83
N THR A 59 4.08 1.55 -1.68
CA THR A 59 4.72 2.79 -1.22
C THR A 59 5.88 3.20 -2.13
N THR A 60 6.73 2.26 -2.53
CA THR A 60 7.84 2.53 -3.46
C THR A 60 7.34 3.08 -4.80
N ARG A 61 6.26 2.47 -5.34
CA ARG A 61 5.63 2.96 -6.58
C ARG A 61 5.01 4.35 -6.43
N LYS A 62 4.37 4.64 -5.29
CA LYS A 62 3.78 5.96 -5.00
C LYS A 62 4.83 7.06 -4.92
N ASN A 63 6.03 6.74 -4.44
CA ASN A 63 7.18 7.65 -4.41
C ASN A 63 7.98 7.69 -5.72
N GLN A 64 7.43 7.11 -6.80
CA GLN A 64 8.06 7.05 -8.13
C GLN A 64 9.46 6.42 -8.14
N GLN A 65 9.74 5.54 -7.18
CA GLN A 65 11.01 4.83 -7.08
C GLN A 65 10.96 3.51 -7.84
N ASN A 66 12.11 3.05 -8.32
CA ASN A 66 12.23 1.74 -8.93
C ASN A 66 12.12 0.64 -7.85
N VAL A 67 11.13 -0.24 -7.98
CA VAL A 67 10.85 -1.29 -7.00
C VAL A 67 12.01 -2.27 -6.84
N PHE A 68 12.67 -2.64 -7.93
CA PHE A 68 13.79 -3.58 -7.88
C PHE A 68 14.99 -2.98 -7.16
N ASN A 69 15.37 -1.75 -7.53
CA ASN A 69 16.48 -1.04 -6.89
C ASN A 69 16.20 -0.87 -5.39
N GLU A 70 14.97 -0.52 -5.02
CA GLU A 70 14.61 -0.36 -3.61
C GLU A 70 14.59 -1.68 -2.83
N LEU A 71 14.21 -2.79 -3.45
CA LEU A 71 14.38 -4.10 -2.81
C LEU A 71 15.86 -4.38 -2.53
N CYS A 72 16.77 -4.09 -3.46
CA CYS A 72 18.21 -4.19 -3.23
C CYS A 72 18.68 -3.25 -2.11
N ASN A 73 18.22 -1.99 -2.11
CA ASN A 73 18.57 -1.00 -1.08
C ASN A 73 18.08 -1.42 0.32
N VAL A 74 16.93 -2.09 0.43
CA VAL A 74 16.45 -2.64 1.71
C VAL A 74 17.44 -3.66 2.26
N PHE A 75 17.97 -4.55 1.43
CA PHE A 75 18.97 -5.53 1.87
C PHE A 75 20.33 -4.90 2.19
N ASN A 76 20.66 -3.78 1.55
CA ASN A 76 21.89 -3.01 1.79
C ASN A 76 21.75 -1.96 2.91
N GLY A 77 20.57 -1.82 3.52
CA GLY A 77 20.30 -0.86 4.61
C GLY A 77 20.12 0.60 4.18
N SER A 78 20.03 0.88 2.88
CA SER A 78 20.00 2.24 2.30
C SER A 78 18.65 2.64 1.69
N SER A 79 17.57 1.94 2.01
CA SER A 79 16.24 2.23 1.44
C SER A 79 15.73 3.62 1.82
N PHE A 80 15.02 4.27 0.90
CA PHE A 80 14.45 5.60 1.13
C PHE A 80 13.48 5.64 2.33
N LEU A 81 12.84 4.52 2.67
CA LEU A 81 11.96 4.44 3.85
C LEU A 81 12.75 4.58 5.14
N THR A 82 13.94 3.99 5.21
CA THR A 82 14.84 4.10 6.37
C THR A 82 15.33 5.54 6.52
N LEU A 83 15.59 6.22 5.40
CA LEU A 83 16.00 7.63 5.38
C LEU A 83 14.86 8.57 5.80
N LEU A 84 13.62 8.26 5.47
CA LEU A 84 12.42 9.01 5.91
C LEU A 84 12.11 8.81 7.40
N GLN A 85 12.45 7.66 7.98
CA GLN A 85 12.29 7.41 9.42
C GLN A 85 13.41 8.02 10.29
N ALA A 86 14.52 8.43 9.68
CA ALA A 86 15.66 9.05 10.36
C ALA A 86 15.57 10.59 10.44
N LYS A 87 14.50 11.19 9.91
CA LYS A 87 14.15 12.62 10.04
C LYS A 87 13.00 12.78 11.01
#